data_AF-A0A9R1XYG6-F1
#
_entry.id   AF-A0A9R1XYG6-F1
#
_cell.length_a   1.000
_cell.length_b   1.000
_cell.length_c   1.000
_cell.angle_alpha   90.00
_cell.angle_beta   90.00
_cell.angle_gamma   90.00
#
_symmetry.space_group_name_H-M   'P 1'
#
loop_
_entity.id
_entity.type
_entity.pdbx_description
1 polymer ?
#
loop_
_entity_poly.entity_id
_entity_poly.type
_entity_poly.pdbx_seq_one_letter_code
_entity_poly.pdbx_strand_id
1 'polypeptide(L)'
;MNMDRETSLDSIPLSSGVDEQYDDSALEGVAANVKLLLKLVQDHKDACQTHKHDGRRMLRVAGMMTILDMVRTRIQKCQSFGADRSELRRCNSDMRTSIVENDKRSTESHVVDDKEKLKRQLSASSAARKSLEAMCSSLGKEKEIMMGELARKAHELAEMEDHIEDLKAQNDSLLERVKDCAEVHEPGVKEPQETSSVYEHNKALKDQLMRSLNGYRNMKKNLTEVREENLLMQSKIEEMAIKVGASLEKIRRYRQNHNENNEELSDIEEGILELEHISKCFDIGDRKKGKRSECGHVNKKNSVPKPIRASERRGVL
;
A
#
# COMPACT_ATOMS: atom_id res chain seq x y z
N MET A 1 23.46 55.96 44.28
CA MET A 1 22.24 56.61 44.83
C MET A 1 21.21 55.51 44.95
N ASN A 2 21.15 54.90 46.14
CA ASN A 2 20.08 55.07 47.14
C ASN A 2 18.86 54.21 46.78
N MET A 3 18.24 53.46 47.67
CA MET A 3 18.49 52.94 49.02
C MET A 3 17.22 52.09 49.30
N ASP A 4 17.38 51.02 50.06
CA ASP A 4 16.42 50.49 51.04
C ASP A 4 15.21 49.58 50.71
N ARG A 5 15.11 48.62 51.64
CA ARG A 5 13.99 47.82 52.18
C ARG A 5 13.67 46.48 51.50
N GLU A 6 14.17 45.37 52.04
CA GLU A 6 13.69 44.65 53.25
C GLU A 6 12.22 44.21 53.16
N THR A 7 11.99 42.90 53.14
CA THR A 7 11.30 42.19 54.23
C THR A 7 11.33 40.68 53.98
N SER A 8 12.01 39.99 54.91
CA SER A 8 11.86 38.57 55.19
C SER A 8 10.44 38.28 55.68
N LEU A 9 9.87 37.10 55.38
CA LEU A 9 9.16 36.27 56.36
C LEU A 9 8.74 34.91 55.77
N ASP A 10 8.79 33.95 56.69
CA ASP A 10 8.63 32.51 56.60
C ASP A 10 7.35 31.94 55.97
N SER A 11 7.56 30.82 55.27
CA SER A 11 6.91 29.51 55.48
C SER A 11 5.40 29.46 55.82
N ILE A 12 4.56 29.18 54.81
CA ILE A 12 3.30 28.41 54.95
C ILE A 12 3.23 27.40 53.79
N PRO A 13 2.98 26.11 54.03
CA PRO A 13 2.86 25.11 52.99
C PRO A 13 1.46 25.17 52.37
N LEU A 14 1.34 25.78 51.19
CA LEU A 14 0.15 25.58 50.36
C LEU A 14 0.31 24.31 49.54
N SER A 15 -0.39 23.27 50.00
CA SER A 15 -0.91 22.19 49.17
C SER A 15 -1.50 22.76 47.87
N SER A 16 -0.87 22.46 46.75
CA SER A 16 -1.42 22.73 45.41
C SER A 16 -0.89 21.69 44.44
N GLY A 17 -1.83 20.96 43.85
CA GLY A 17 -1.62 20.22 42.61
C GLY A 17 -0.94 18.89 42.80
N VAL A 18 -1.77 17.86 42.98
CA VAL A 18 -1.53 16.62 42.24
C VAL A 18 -1.30 17.06 40.80
N ASP A 19 -0.08 16.90 40.32
CA ASP A 19 0.26 17.00 38.91
C ASP A 19 -0.50 15.86 38.22
N GLU A 20 -1.78 16.11 37.92
CA GLU A 20 -2.48 15.40 36.87
C GLU A 20 -1.72 15.76 35.59
N GLN A 21 -0.65 15.01 35.32
CA GLN A 21 -0.12 14.81 33.99
C GLN A 21 -1.28 14.24 33.16
N TYR A 22 -2.15 15.14 32.70
CA TYR A 22 -2.96 14.92 31.52
C TYR A 22 -1.99 14.46 30.44
N ASP A 23 -2.31 13.34 29.82
CA ASP A 23 -1.51 12.68 28.79
C ASP A 23 -1.41 13.61 27.56
N ASP A 24 -0.53 14.62 27.64
CA ASP A 24 -0.37 15.70 26.68
C ASP A 24 0.10 15.15 25.32
N SER A 25 0.66 13.93 25.33
CA SER A 25 1.01 13.15 24.15
C SER A 25 -0.21 12.80 23.28
N ALA A 26 -1.40 12.62 23.85
CA ALA A 26 -2.62 12.37 23.08
C ALA A 26 -3.17 13.66 22.42
N LEU A 27 -3.03 14.80 23.12
CA LEU A 27 -3.47 16.12 22.66
C LEU A 27 -2.48 16.70 21.62
N GLU A 28 -1.20 16.39 21.74
CA GLU A 28 -0.14 16.73 20.76
C GLU A 28 -0.49 16.20 19.36
N GLY A 29 -0.98 14.96 19.29
CA GLY A 29 -1.44 14.36 18.05
C GLY A 29 -2.68 15.04 17.44
N VAL A 30 -3.53 15.67 18.25
CA VAL A 30 -4.65 16.48 17.78
C VAL A 30 -4.15 17.83 17.27
N ALA A 31 -3.25 18.48 18.02
CA ALA A 31 -2.65 19.76 17.65
C ALA A 31 -1.87 19.69 16.32
N ALA A 32 -1.12 18.62 16.09
CA ALA A 32 -0.41 18.39 14.83
C ALA A 32 -1.38 18.29 13.63
N ASN A 33 -2.47 17.54 13.78
CA ASN A 33 -3.49 17.41 12.74
C ASN A 33 -4.21 18.74 12.46
N VAL A 34 -4.52 19.52 13.49
CA VAL A 34 -5.11 20.86 13.34
C VAL A 34 -4.16 21.81 12.62
N LYS A 35 -2.85 21.80 12.94
CA LYS A 35 -1.84 22.58 12.21
C LYS A 35 -1.78 22.20 10.72
N LEU A 36 -1.84 20.90 10.41
CA LEU A 36 -1.87 20.42 9.02
C LEU A 36 -3.13 20.87 8.29
N LEU A 37 -4.29 20.81 8.94
CA LEU A 37 -5.56 21.28 8.39
C LEU A 37 -5.49 22.77 8.05
N LEU A 38 -4.98 23.60 8.96
CA LEU A 38 -4.83 25.04 8.75
C LEU A 38 -3.91 25.35 7.56
N LYS A 39 -2.80 24.60 7.42
CA LYS A 39 -1.90 24.73 6.27
C LYS A 39 -2.61 24.37 4.95
N LEU A 40 -3.36 23.27 4.93
CA LEU A 40 -4.08 22.83 3.74
C LEU A 40 -5.22 23.80 3.34
N VAL A 41 -5.88 24.40 4.33
CA VAL A 41 -6.88 25.47 4.13
C VAL A 41 -6.23 26.72 3.54
N GLN A 42 -5.05 27.10 4.02
CA GLN A 42 -4.30 28.22 3.47
C GLN A 42 -3.86 27.95 2.02
N ASP A 43 -3.27 26.79 1.75
CA ASP A 43 -2.89 26.37 0.38
C ASP A 43 -4.09 26.36 -0.57
N HIS A 44 -5.26 25.93 -0.09
CA HIS A 44 -6.50 25.95 -0.86
C HIS A 44 -7.00 27.38 -1.13
N LYS A 45 -6.93 28.26 -0.12
CA LYS A 45 -7.31 29.67 -0.24
C LYS A 45 -6.42 30.40 -1.25
N ASP A 46 -5.11 30.15 -1.22
CA ASP A 46 -4.15 30.77 -2.14
C ASP A 46 -4.32 30.24 -3.56
N ALA A 47 -4.57 28.94 -3.72
CA ALA A 47 -4.91 28.36 -5.02
C ALA A 47 -6.21 28.94 -5.60
N CYS A 48 -7.23 29.20 -4.77
CA CYS A 48 -8.50 29.79 -5.21
C CYS A 48 -8.36 31.25 -5.67
N GLN A 49 -7.42 32.02 -5.12
CA GLN A 49 -7.16 33.41 -5.53
C GLN A 49 -6.57 33.53 -6.94
N THR A 50 -5.94 32.47 -7.47
CA THR A 50 -5.28 32.49 -8.78
C THR A 50 -6.22 32.31 -9.99
N HIS A 51 -7.55 32.30 -9.79
CA HIS A 51 -8.62 32.21 -10.80
C HIS A 51 -8.52 31.07 -11.84
N LYS A 52 -7.63 30.09 -11.63
CA LYS A 52 -7.53 28.89 -12.47
C LYS A 52 -8.33 27.77 -11.80
N HIS A 53 -9.15 27.06 -12.58
CA HIS A 53 -9.71 25.77 -12.17
C HIS A 53 -8.56 24.78 -11.97
N ASP A 54 -8.02 24.75 -10.76
CA ASP A 54 -7.00 23.80 -10.39
C ASP A 54 -7.66 22.43 -10.18
N GLY A 55 -7.29 21.45 -11.01
CA GLY A 55 -7.75 20.05 -10.91
C GLY A 55 -7.43 19.41 -9.55
N ARG A 56 -6.52 19.99 -8.76
CA ARG A 56 -6.20 19.54 -7.40
C ARG A 56 -7.13 20.11 -6.31
N ARG A 57 -8.10 20.95 -6.67
CA ARG A 57 -9.08 21.51 -5.72
C ARG A 57 -9.81 20.42 -4.96
N MET A 58 -10.30 19.41 -5.67
CA MET A 58 -11.01 18.28 -5.09
C MET A 58 -10.10 17.46 -4.16
N LEU A 59 -8.83 17.27 -4.55
CA LEU A 59 -7.84 16.57 -3.74
C LEU A 59 -7.57 17.29 -2.42
N ARG A 60 -7.44 18.63 -2.44
CA ARG A 60 -7.27 19.43 -1.22
C ARG A 60 -8.49 19.34 -0.30
N VAL A 61 -9.71 19.42 -0.84
CA VAL A 61 -10.94 19.29 -0.06
C VAL A 61 -11.08 17.89 0.55
N ALA A 62 -10.77 16.83 -0.21
CA ALA A 62 -10.75 15.47 0.30
C ALA A 62 -9.73 15.32 1.45
N GLY A 63 -8.53 15.89 1.30
CA GLY A 63 -7.51 15.90 2.35
C GLY A 63 -7.97 16.63 3.62
N MET A 64 -8.67 17.77 3.50
CA MET A 64 -9.24 18.47 4.66
C MET A 64 -10.24 17.60 5.41
N MET A 65 -11.12 16.89 4.67
CA MET A 65 -12.12 16.01 5.26
C MET A 65 -11.47 14.85 6.02
N THR A 66 -10.46 14.20 5.43
CA THR A 66 -9.70 13.13 6.09
C THR A 66 -9.03 13.60 7.38
N ILE A 67 -8.42 14.80 7.38
CA ILE A 67 -7.76 15.33 8.59
C ILE A 67 -8.81 15.65 9.66
N LEU A 68 -9.98 16.19 9.29
CA LEU A 68 -11.09 16.41 10.23
C LEU A 68 -11.59 15.11 10.86
N ASP A 69 -11.69 14.04 10.08
CA ASP A 69 -12.05 12.72 10.61
C ASP A 69 -10.99 12.17 11.57
N MET A 70 -9.70 12.33 11.24
CA MET A 70 -8.61 11.94 12.15
C MET A 70 -8.63 12.74 13.46
N VAL A 71 -8.91 14.04 13.41
CA VAL A 71 -9.08 14.88 14.60
C VAL A 71 -10.27 14.40 15.42
N ARG A 72 -11.43 14.16 14.79
CA ARG A 72 -12.63 13.63 15.45
C ARG A 72 -12.36 12.31 16.16
N THR A 73 -11.74 11.34 15.47
CA THR A 73 -11.42 10.03 16.05
C THR A 73 -10.46 10.14 17.23
N ARG A 74 -9.44 11.02 17.15
CA ARG A 74 -8.49 11.22 18.26
C ARG A 74 -9.15 11.91 19.45
N ILE A 75 -9.99 12.92 19.22
CA ILE A 75 -10.77 13.58 20.28
C ILE A 75 -11.72 12.59 20.96
N GLN A 76 -12.43 11.75 20.20
CA GLN A 76 -13.31 10.71 20.77
C GLN A 76 -12.53 9.72 21.64
N LYS A 77 -11.35 9.29 21.21
CA LYS A 77 -10.45 8.43 22.00
C LYS A 77 -9.96 9.11 23.28
N CYS A 78 -9.71 10.42 23.25
CA CYS A 78 -9.32 11.19 24.45
C CYS A 78 -10.51 11.41 25.41
N GLN A 79 -11.73 11.52 24.89
CA GLN A 79 -12.95 11.70 25.70
C GLN A 79 -13.43 10.40 26.37
N SER A 80 -13.12 9.22 25.82
CA SER A 80 -13.45 7.94 26.45
C SER A 80 -12.67 7.62 27.72
N PHE A 81 -11.62 8.38 28.06
CA PHE A 81 -10.88 8.23 29.32
C PHE A 81 -11.60 8.86 30.54
N GLY A 82 -12.68 9.62 30.33
CA GLY A 82 -13.37 10.35 31.41
C GLY A 82 -14.79 9.87 31.75
N ALA A 83 -15.38 8.96 30.97
CA ALA A 83 -16.79 8.57 31.13
C ALA A 83 -17.01 7.31 32.00
N ASP A 84 -15.96 6.63 32.44
CA ASP A 84 -16.05 5.35 33.17
C ASP A 84 -15.58 5.44 34.63
N ARG A 85 -15.79 6.61 35.27
CA ARG A 85 -15.66 6.77 36.73
C ARG A 85 -16.99 6.65 37.46
N SER A 86 -17.87 5.78 36.97
CA SER A 86 -19.08 5.39 37.68
C SER A 86 -19.05 3.88 37.92
N GLU A 87 -18.79 3.52 39.19
CA GLU A 87 -19.22 2.27 39.83
C GLU A 87 -18.36 1.00 39.69
N LEU A 88 -17.06 1.11 40.03
CA LEU A 88 -16.41 0.03 40.80
C LEU A 88 -16.76 0.17 42.29
N ARG A 89 -18.06 0.12 42.62
CA ARG A 89 -18.49 -0.05 44.01
C ARG A 89 -18.26 -1.50 44.42
N ARG A 90 -17.14 -1.73 45.10
CA ARG A 90 -16.97 -2.65 46.22
C ARG A 90 -17.86 -3.91 46.19
N CYS A 91 -17.46 -4.95 45.48
CA CYS A 91 -17.85 -6.31 45.86
C CYS A 91 -16.99 -6.77 47.04
N ASN A 92 -17.18 -6.16 48.20
CA ASN A 92 -16.70 -6.71 49.47
C ASN A 92 -17.94 -7.07 50.31
N SER A 93 -18.12 -8.37 50.47
CA SER A 93 -18.62 -9.04 51.67
C SER A 93 -19.88 -8.50 52.35
N ASP A 94 -21.04 -8.96 51.90
CA ASP A 94 -22.19 -9.19 52.77
C ASP A 94 -22.87 -10.50 52.38
N MET A 95 -22.21 -11.62 52.73
CA MET A 95 -22.94 -12.89 52.85
C MET A 95 -23.87 -12.77 54.06
N ARG A 96 -25.13 -12.48 53.77
CA ARG A 96 -26.21 -12.48 54.75
C ARG A 96 -26.42 -13.92 55.24
N THR A 97 -25.79 -14.29 56.35
CA THR A 97 -26.15 -15.47 57.14
C THR A 97 -27.55 -15.24 57.72
N SER A 98 -28.56 -15.80 57.06
CA SER A 98 -29.86 -16.06 57.67
C SER A 98 -29.86 -17.50 58.17
N ILE A 99 -29.30 -17.71 59.36
CA ILE A 99 -29.64 -18.86 60.18
C ILE A 99 -30.99 -18.51 60.83
N VAL A 100 -32.06 -19.15 60.37
CA VAL A 100 -33.25 -19.41 61.19
C VAL A 100 -33.65 -20.87 60.98
N GLU A 101 -33.84 -21.51 62.12
CA GLU A 101 -33.95 -22.92 62.39
C GLU A 101 -35.22 -23.60 61.85
N ASN A 102 -35.03 -24.90 61.55
CA ASN A 102 -35.95 -26.01 61.76
C ASN A 102 -37.34 -25.98 61.10
N ASP A 103 -37.53 -26.89 60.13
CA ASP A 103 -38.59 -27.88 60.33
C ASP A 103 -38.26 -29.25 59.71
N LYS A 104 -38.65 -30.29 60.43
CA LYS A 104 -38.40 -31.70 60.14
C LYS A 104 -39.28 -32.14 58.97
N ARG A 105 -38.67 -32.56 57.85
CA ARG A 105 -39.06 -33.74 57.02
C ARG A 105 -38.22 -33.79 55.74
N SER A 106 -37.92 -35.02 55.31
CA SER A 106 -37.41 -35.45 53.99
C SER A 106 -35.88 -35.57 53.79
N THR A 107 -35.29 -36.55 54.46
CA THR A 107 -33.93 -37.04 54.20
C THR A 107 -33.74 -37.58 52.76
N GLU A 108 -34.80 -37.93 52.03
CA GLU A 108 -34.73 -38.33 50.61
C GLU A 108 -34.80 -37.15 49.62
N SER A 109 -35.39 -36.01 50.00
CA SER A 109 -35.53 -34.83 49.11
C SER A 109 -34.21 -34.07 48.96
N HIS A 110 -33.46 -33.93 50.06
CA HIS A 110 -32.19 -33.20 50.11
C HIS A 110 -31.09 -33.86 49.27
N VAL A 111 -31.04 -35.20 49.23
CA VAL A 111 -30.03 -35.94 48.46
C VAL A 111 -30.27 -35.84 46.95
N VAL A 112 -31.53 -35.71 46.53
CA VAL A 112 -31.89 -35.48 45.12
C VAL A 112 -31.47 -34.08 44.68
N ASP A 113 -31.70 -33.06 45.51
CA ASP A 113 -31.29 -31.68 45.23
C ASP A 113 -29.76 -31.51 45.17
N ASP A 114 -29.00 -32.12 46.10
CA ASP A 114 -27.54 -32.09 46.08
C ASP A 114 -26.96 -32.84 44.86
N LYS A 115 -27.56 -33.96 44.46
CA LYS A 115 -27.17 -34.71 43.26
C LYS A 115 -27.42 -33.90 41.99
N GLU A 116 -28.55 -33.20 41.89
CA GLU A 116 -28.82 -32.30 40.77
C GLU A 116 -27.89 -31.08 40.76
N LYS A 117 -27.63 -30.49 41.93
CA LYS A 117 -26.70 -29.39 42.12
C LYS A 117 -25.28 -29.77 41.68
N LEU A 118 -24.79 -30.94 42.08
CA LEU A 118 -23.49 -31.46 41.65
C LEU A 118 -23.44 -31.71 40.14
N LYS A 119 -24.52 -32.24 39.53
CA LYS A 119 -24.60 -32.37 38.06
C LYS A 119 -24.57 -31.02 37.35
N ARG A 120 -25.28 -30.01 37.88
CA ARG A 120 -25.26 -28.64 37.35
C ARG A 120 -23.86 -28.02 37.48
N GLN A 121 -23.19 -28.19 38.62
CA GLN A 121 -21.82 -27.72 38.83
C GLN A 121 -20.81 -28.41 37.91
N LEU A 122 -20.90 -29.74 37.74
CA LEU A 122 -20.05 -30.49 36.81
C LEU A 122 -20.26 -30.03 35.36
N SER A 123 -21.51 -29.79 34.97
CA SER A 123 -21.85 -29.26 33.64
C SER A 123 -21.30 -27.84 33.45
N ALA A 124 -21.43 -26.98 34.45
CA ALA A 124 -20.87 -25.63 34.44
C ALA A 124 -19.34 -25.65 34.38
N SER A 125 -18.67 -26.52 35.15
CA SER A 125 -17.22 -26.70 35.13
C SER A 125 -16.72 -27.21 33.77
N SER A 126 -17.43 -28.18 33.18
CA SER A 126 -17.13 -28.68 31.83
C SER A 126 -17.30 -27.59 30.77
N ALA A 127 -18.35 -26.78 30.86
CA ALA A 127 -18.55 -25.63 29.98
C ALA A 127 -17.44 -24.56 30.15
N ALA A 128 -17.06 -24.25 31.38
CA ALA A 128 -15.96 -23.32 31.68
C ALA A 128 -14.63 -23.82 31.11
N ARG A 129 -14.34 -25.13 31.23
CA ARG A 129 -13.13 -25.73 30.64
C ARG A 129 -13.11 -25.62 29.12
N LYS A 130 -14.22 -25.93 28.45
CA LYS A 130 -14.34 -25.78 26.98
C LYS A 130 -14.18 -24.33 26.54
N SER A 131 -14.74 -23.40 27.30
CA SER A 131 -14.58 -21.95 27.03
C SER A 131 -13.11 -21.53 27.15
N LEU A 132 -12.42 -21.98 28.21
CA LEU A 132 -11.00 -21.70 28.40
C LEU A 132 -10.14 -22.30 27.28
N GLU A 133 -10.42 -23.55 26.88
CA GLU A 133 -9.73 -24.21 25.77
C GLU A 133 -9.91 -23.46 24.45
N ALA A 134 -11.11 -22.95 24.17
CA ALA A 134 -11.37 -22.11 23.01
C ALA A 134 -10.59 -20.79 23.06
N MET A 135 -10.53 -20.13 24.23
CA MET A 135 -9.76 -18.90 24.42
C MET A 135 -8.26 -19.11 24.25
N CYS A 136 -7.69 -20.18 24.83
CA CYS A 136 -6.28 -20.50 24.65
C CYS A 136 -5.96 -20.78 23.17
N SER A 137 -6.87 -21.45 22.47
CA SER A 137 -6.72 -21.73 21.03
C SER A 137 -6.79 -20.45 20.18
N SER A 138 -7.73 -19.54 20.47
CA SER A 138 -7.83 -18.27 19.75
C SER A 138 -6.63 -17.36 20.02
N LEU A 139 -6.17 -17.31 21.27
CA LEU A 139 -5.00 -16.52 21.67
C LEU A 139 -3.71 -17.03 20.99
N GLY A 140 -3.57 -18.35 20.84
CA GLY A 140 -2.45 -18.94 20.08
C GLY A 140 -2.42 -18.48 18.63
N LYS A 141 -3.59 -18.44 17.96
CA LYS A 141 -3.71 -17.96 16.57
C LYS A 141 -3.43 -16.46 16.46
N GLU A 142 -3.94 -15.66 17.40
CA GLU A 142 -3.67 -14.22 17.44
C GLU A 142 -2.18 -13.92 17.65
N LYS A 143 -1.51 -14.67 18.52
CA LYS A 143 -0.06 -14.59 18.70
C LYS A 143 0.69 -14.89 17.40
N GLU A 144 0.28 -15.92 16.66
CA GLU A 144 0.89 -16.27 15.37
C GLU A 144 0.71 -15.18 14.32
N ILE A 145 -0.51 -14.60 14.24
CA ILE A 145 -0.80 -13.46 13.36
C ILE A 145 0.11 -12.27 13.72
N MET A 146 0.19 -11.91 15.01
CA MET A 146 1.00 -10.79 15.48
C MET A 146 2.50 -10.99 15.19
N MET A 147 3.02 -12.21 15.38
CA MET A 147 4.41 -12.52 14.99
C MET A 147 4.63 -12.34 13.49
N GLY A 148 3.68 -12.78 12.65
CA GLY A 148 3.74 -12.58 11.21
C GLY A 148 3.70 -11.10 10.80
N GLU A 149 2.87 -10.30 11.47
CA GLU A 149 2.82 -8.85 11.25
C GLU A 149 4.10 -8.15 11.70
N LEU A 150 4.65 -8.54 12.84
CA LEU A 150 5.92 -8.00 13.34
C LEU A 150 7.08 -8.33 12.39
N ALA A 151 7.16 -9.56 11.89
CA ALA A 151 8.16 -9.96 10.91
C ALA A 151 8.03 -9.16 9.61
N ARG A 152 6.81 -8.95 9.13
CA ARG A 152 6.54 -8.12 7.95
C ARG A 152 6.99 -6.67 8.18
N LYS A 153 6.66 -6.08 9.33
CA LYS A 153 7.07 -4.73 9.68
C LYS A 153 8.58 -4.58 9.85
N ALA A 154 9.25 -5.57 10.42
CA ALA A 154 10.71 -5.59 10.50
C ALA A 154 11.35 -5.62 9.10
N HIS A 155 10.79 -6.39 8.17
CA HIS A 155 11.25 -6.41 6.78
C HIS A 155 11.01 -5.07 6.07
N GLU A 156 9.80 -4.48 6.19
CA GLU A 156 9.49 -3.16 5.65
C GLU A 156 10.44 -2.06 6.20
N LEU A 157 10.81 -2.13 7.47
CA LEU A 157 11.79 -1.22 8.07
C LEU A 157 13.18 -1.38 7.46
N ALA A 158 13.65 -2.62 7.31
CA ALA A 158 14.94 -2.90 6.68
C ALA A 158 15.00 -2.36 5.23
N GLU A 159 13.95 -2.57 4.44
CA GLU A 159 13.88 -2.00 3.08
C GLU A 159 13.90 -0.46 3.07
N MET A 160 13.27 0.19 4.06
CA MET A 160 13.35 1.65 4.18
C MET A 160 14.73 2.13 4.60
N GLU A 161 15.44 1.37 5.45
CA GLU A 161 16.82 1.66 5.84
C GLU A 161 17.77 1.61 4.63
N ASP A 162 17.64 0.59 3.78
CA ASP A 162 18.40 0.46 2.53
C ASP A 162 18.16 1.68 1.61
N HIS A 163 16.89 2.10 1.43
CA HIS A 163 16.57 3.29 0.64
C HIS A 163 17.16 4.57 1.22
N ILE A 164 17.22 4.69 2.56
CA ILE A 164 17.85 5.85 3.23
C ILE A 164 19.36 5.83 2.99
N GLU A 165 20.00 4.66 3.03
CA GLU A 165 21.43 4.52 2.75
C GLU A 165 21.77 4.92 1.30
N ASP A 166 20.98 4.44 0.33
CA ASP A 166 21.10 4.84 -1.08
C ASP A 166 20.97 6.36 -1.27
N LEU A 167 20.00 6.99 -0.61
CA LEU A 167 19.80 8.44 -0.67
C LEU A 167 20.95 9.22 -0.01
N LYS A 168 21.52 8.71 1.09
CA LYS A 168 22.71 9.29 1.71
C LYS A 168 23.90 9.23 0.75
N ALA A 169 24.16 8.08 0.15
CA ALA A 169 25.24 7.91 -0.83
C ALA A 169 25.09 8.86 -2.04
N GLN A 170 23.86 9.04 -2.54
CA GLN A 170 23.58 9.99 -3.61
C GLN A 170 23.81 11.44 -3.18
N ASN A 171 23.38 11.83 -1.98
CA ASN A 171 23.61 13.17 -1.45
C ASN A 171 25.10 13.46 -1.25
N ASP A 172 25.87 12.49 -0.75
CA ASP A 172 27.32 12.64 -0.56
C ASP A 172 28.03 12.82 -1.90
N SER A 173 27.67 12.03 -2.92
CA SER A 173 28.20 12.19 -4.29
C SER A 173 27.84 13.55 -4.91
N LEU A 174 26.61 14.03 -4.71
CA LEU A 174 26.21 15.35 -5.17
C LEU A 174 26.97 16.46 -4.45
N LEU A 175 27.21 16.30 -3.15
CA LEU A 175 27.92 17.26 -2.34
C LEU A 175 29.41 17.35 -2.73
N GLU A 176 30.04 16.21 -3.05
CA GLU A 176 31.38 16.17 -3.63
C GLU A 176 31.44 16.91 -4.97
N ARG A 177 30.50 16.64 -5.89
CA ARG A 177 30.43 17.33 -7.18
C ARG A 177 30.21 18.83 -7.06
N VAL A 178 29.44 19.27 -6.07
CA VAL A 178 29.24 20.71 -5.79
C VAL A 178 30.54 21.35 -5.30
N LYS A 179 31.31 20.66 -4.46
CA LYS A 179 32.64 21.12 -4.03
C LYS A 179 33.61 21.22 -5.21
N ASP A 180 33.67 20.19 -6.06
CA ASP A 180 34.50 20.21 -7.27
C ASP A 180 34.14 21.40 -8.18
N CYS A 181 32.84 21.67 -8.35
CA CYS A 181 32.38 22.83 -9.12
C CYS A 181 32.72 24.17 -8.45
N ALA A 182 32.71 24.25 -7.12
CA ALA A 182 33.12 25.44 -6.39
C ALA A 182 34.63 25.69 -6.50
N GLU A 183 35.46 24.64 -6.46
CA GLU A 183 36.92 24.73 -6.64
C GLU A 183 37.32 25.11 -8.08
N VAL A 184 36.59 24.63 -9.09
CA VAL A 184 36.79 25.00 -10.51
C VAL A 184 36.37 26.45 -10.79
N HIS A 185 35.52 27.03 -9.93
CA HIS A 185 35.05 28.43 -10.01
C HIS A 185 35.77 29.38 -9.04
N GLU A 186 37.04 29.13 -8.71
CA GLU A 186 37.92 30.23 -8.26
C GLU A 186 37.95 31.33 -9.35
N PRO A 187 37.72 32.61 -9.01
CA PRO A 187 37.55 33.69 -9.98
C PRO A 187 38.88 34.09 -10.64
N GLY A 188 39.36 33.24 -11.55
CA GLY A 188 40.55 33.45 -12.38
C GLY A 188 40.18 33.53 -13.86
N VAL A 189 39.82 34.74 -14.30
CA VAL A 189 39.83 35.29 -15.68
C VAL A 189 40.14 34.29 -16.80
N LYS A 190 39.13 33.94 -17.61
CA LYS A 190 39.29 33.57 -19.03
C LYS A 190 37.98 33.78 -19.81
N GLU A 191 38.14 34.13 -21.08
CA GLU A 191 37.24 34.91 -21.94
C GLU A 191 35.80 34.38 -22.14
N PRO A 192 34.83 35.27 -22.50
CA PRO A 192 33.43 34.90 -22.70
C PRO A 192 33.13 34.12 -24.00
N GLN A 193 34.11 33.89 -24.86
CA GLN A 193 33.86 33.43 -26.24
C GLN A 193 34.02 31.91 -26.42
N GLU A 194 34.96 31.29 -25.70
CA GLU A 194 35.19 29.84 -25.76
C GLU A 194 34.17 29.06 -24.90
N THR A 195 33.74 29.67 -23.78
CA THR A 195 32.70 29.16 -22.87
C THR A 195 31.33 29.05 -23.55
N SER A 196 31.00 29.93 -24.49
CA SER A 196 29.75 29.86 -25.26
C SER A 196 29.68 28.60 -26.14
N SER A 197 30.78 28.22 -26.80
CA SER A 197 30.81 27.04 -27.68
C SER A 197 30.71 25.73 -26.89
N VAL A 198 31.39 25.65 -25.73
CA VAL A 198 31.34 24.49 -24.84
C VAL A 198 29.96 24.36 -24.20
N TYR A 199 29.33 25.48 -23.82
CA TYR A 199 27.97 25.49 -23.30
C TYR A 199 26.95 24.99 -24.33
N GLU A 200 27.03 25.47 -25.58
CA GLU A 200 26.16 25.01 -26.66
C GLU A 200 26.37 23.52 -26.97
N HIS A 201 27.62 23.06 -27.00
CA HIS A 201 27.94 21.64 -27.20
C HIS A 201 27.38 20.77 -26.07
N ASN A 202 27.59 21.16 -24.80
CA ASN A 202 27.06 20.45 -23.64
C ASN A 202 25.53 20.44 -23.61
N LYS A 203 24.89 21.54 -24.02
CA LYS A 203 23.44 21.60 -24.17
C LYS A 203 22.95 20.64 -25.25
N ALA A 204 23.60 20.61 -26.41
CA ALA A 204 23.26 19.68 -27.49
C ALA A 204 23.43 18.22 -27.07
N LEU A 205 24.51 17.90 -26.34
CA LEU A 205 24.77 16.57 -25.80
C LEU A 205 23.72 16.16 -24.77
N LYS A 206 23.32 17.06 -23.88
CA LYS A 206 22.24 16.85 -22.91
C LYS A 206 20.90 16.60 -23.62
N ASP A 207 20.57 17.39 -24.62
CA ASP A 207 19.34 17.20 -25.40
C ASP A 207 19.36 15.87 -26.18
N GLN A 208 20.53 15.45 -26.69
CA GLN A 208 20.71 14.15 -27.31
C GLN A 208 20.54 13.00 -26.31
N LEU A 209 21.12 13.12 -25.11
CA LEU A 209 20.96 12.13 -24.04
C LEU A 209 19.50 12.02 -23.60
N MET A 210 18.81 13.14 -23.41
CA MET A 210 17.39 13.15 -23.05
C MET A 210 16.52 12.52 -24.14
N ARG A 211 16.82 12.77 -25.42
CA ARG A 211 16.14 12.10 -26.54
C ARG A 211 16.39 10.59 -26.53
N SER A 212 17.62 10.15 -26.31
CA SER A 212 17.97 8.73 -26.20
C SER A 212 17.27 8.06 -25.01
N LEU A 213 17.28 8.68 -23.82
CA LEU A 213 16.58 8.18 -22.64
C LEU A 213 15.07 8.09 -22.85
N ASN A 214 14.47 9.10 -23.48
CA ASN A 214 13.05 9.05 -23.84
C ASN A 214 12.77 7.95 -24.87
N GLY A 215 13.67 7.73 -25.84
CA GLY A 215 13.61 6.61 -26.78
C GLY A 215 13.63 5.25 -26.08
N TYR A 216 14.55 5.05 -25.13
CA TYR A 216 14.62 3.82 -24.33
C TYR A 216 13.38 3.62 -23.46
N ARG A 217 12.86 4.67 -22.82
CA ARG A 217 11.62 4.60 -22.04
C ARG A 217 10.43 4.22 -22.92
N ASN A 218 10.32 4.82 -24.10
CA ASN A 218 9.27 4.51 -25.06
C ASN A 218 9.38 3.06 -25.57
N MET A 219 10.60 2.61 -25.90
CA MET A 219 10.84 1.23 -26.31
C MET A 219 10.50 0.23 -25.21
N LYS A 220 10.85 0.52 -23.95
CA LYS A 220 10.49 -0.29 -22.79
C LYS A 220 8.97 -0.41 -22.64
N LYS A 221 8.24 0.70 -22.79
CA LYS A 221 6.76 0.73 -22.75
C LYS A 221 6.14 -0.09 -23.89
N ASN A 222 6.64 0.08 -25.11
CA ASN A 222 6.15 -0.69 -26.26
C ASN A 222 6.41 -2.19 -26.08
N LEU A 223 7.57 -2.55 -25.53
CA LEU A 223 7.91 -3.94 -25.25
C LEU A 223 7.00 -4.54 -24.16
N THR A 224 6.61 -3.79 -23.13
CA THR A 224 5.61 -4.25 -22.16
C THR A 224 4.23 -4.39 -22.81
N GLU A 225 3.80 -3.43 -23.63
CA GLU A 225 2.51 -3.50 -24.35
C GLU A 225 2.44 -4.72 -25.29
N VAL A 226 3.52 -5.00 -26.04
CA VAL A 226 3.60 -6.18 -26.93
C VAL A 226 3.61 -7.49 -26.12
N ARG A 227 4.28 -7.53 -24.96
CA ARG A 227 4.24 -8.70 -24.07
C ARG A 227 2.84 -8.95 -23.52
N GLU A 228 2.14 -7.91 -23.09
CA GLU A 228 0.76 -8.00 -22.61
C GLU A 228 -0.20 -8.44 -23.72
N GLU A 229 -0.07 -7.90 -24.94
CA GLU A 229 -0.85 -8.35 -26.09
C GLU A 229 -0.58 -9.82 -26.43
N ASN A 230 0.69 -10.25 -26.35
CA ASN A 230 1.06 -11.64 -26.60
C ASN A 230 0.45 -12.58 -25.54
N LEU A 231 0.50 -12.21 -24.26
CA LEU A 231 -0.15 -12.98 -23.19
C LEU A 231 -1.68 -13.06 -23.40
N LEU A 232 -2.32 -11.94 -23.75
CA LEU A 232 -3.75 -11.92 -24.06
C LEU A 232 -4.08 -12.82 -25.27
N MET A 233 -3.23 -12.81 -26.29
CA MET A 233 -3.38 -13.64 -27.48
C MET A 233 -3.21 -15.13 -27.15
N GLN A 234 -2.20 -15.48 -26.34
CA GLN A 234 -1.98 -16.86 -25.87
C GLN A 234 -3.19 -17.37 -25.08
N SER A 235 -3.72 -16.58 -24.15
CA SER A 235 -4.91 -16.93 -23.39
C SER A 235 -6.13 -17.18 -24.29
N LYS A 236 -6.34 -16.34 -25.33
CA LYS A 236 -7.41 -16.57 -26.31
C LYS A 236 -7.20 -17.82 -27.14
N ILE A 237 -5.96 -18.10 -27.56
CA ILE A 237 -5.63 -19.32 -28.30
C ILE A 237 -5.90 -20.56 -27.44
N GLU A 238 -5.55 -20.53 -26.16
CA GLU A 238 -5.81 -21.62 -25.22
C GLU A 238 -7.31 -21.85 -25.01
N GLU A 239 -8.10 -20.79 -24.81
CA GLU A 239 -9.56 -20.87 -24.72
C GLU A 239 -10.17 -21.50 -25.99
N MET A 240 -9.70 -21.07 -27.17
CA MET A 240 -10.14 -21.64 -28.44
C MET A 240 -9.70 -23.10 -28.59
N ALA A 241 -8.50 -23.47 -28.18
CA ALA A 241 -8.01 -24.84 -28.20
C ALA A 241 -8.87 -25.77 -27.33
N ILE A 242 -9.31 -25.31 -26.15
CA ILE A 242 -10.24 -26.04 -25.29
C ILE A 242 -11.59 -26.25 -26.00
N LYS A 243 -12.14 -25.20 -26.62
CA LYS A 243 -13.43 -25.27 -27.35
C LYS A 243 -13.36 -26.20 -28.57
N VAL A 244 -12.28 -26.14 -29.34
CA VAL A 244 -12.04 -27.05 -30.47
C VAL A 244 -11.88 -28.49 -29.96
N GLY A 245 -11.13 -28.71 -28.87
CA GLY A 245 -10.99 -30.02 -28.26
C GLY A 245 -12.33 -30.61 -27.80
N ALA A 246 -13.18 -29.82 -27.15
CA ALA A 246 -14.50 -30.24 -26.69
C ALA A 246 -15.43 -30.61 -27.85
N SER A 247 -15.49 -29.79 -28.90
CA SER A 247 -16.32 -30.06 -30.09
C SER A 247 -15.83 -31.27 -30.88
N LEU A 248 -14.52 -31.44 -31.06
CA LEU A 248 -13.95 -32.65 -31.67
C LEU A 248 -14.25 -33.90 -30.85
N GLU A 249 -14.20 -33.81 -29.51
CA GLU A 249 -14.54 -34.91 -28.63
C GLU A 249 -16.03 -35.29 -28.72
N LYS A 250 -16.95 -34.32 -28.86
CA LYS A 250 -18.37 -34.58 -29.17
C LYS A 250 -18.52 -35.38 -30.47
N ILE A 251 -17.87 -34.93 -31.55
CA ILE A 251 -17.89 -35.61 -32.85
C ILE A 251 -17.30 -37.03 -32.76
N ARG A 252 -16.22 -37.20 -31.98
CA ARG A 252 -15.57 -38.51 -31.78
C ARG A 252 -16.48 -39.48 -31.04
N ARG A 253 -17.13 -39.04 -29.95
CA ARG A 253 -18.11 -39.85 -29.19
C ARG A 253 -19.27 -40.27 -30.07
N TYR A 254 -19.81 -39.35 -30.84
CA TYR A 254 -20.86 -39.68 -31.81
C TYR A 254 -20.40 -40.75 -32.80
N ARG A 255 -19.23 -40.58 -33.43
CA ARG A 255 -18.70 -41.56 -34.40
C ARG A 255 -18.55 -42.95 -33.78
N GLN A 256 -18.21 -43.00 -32.49
CA GLN A 256 -18.07 -44.25 -31.74
C GLN A 256 -19.43 -44.89 -31.40
N ASN A 257 -20.46 -44.07 -31.14
CA ASN A 257 -21.83 -44.50 -30.80
C ASN A 257 -22.73 -44.79 -32.02
N HIS A 258 -22.38 -44.27 -33.20
CA HIS A 258 -23.10 -44.49 -34.47
C HIS A 258 -23.19 -45.98 -34.88
N ASN A 259 -22.41 -46.87 -34.27
CA ASN A 259 -22.57 -48.30 -34.47
C ASN A 259 -23.85 -48.89 -33.85
N GLU A 260 -24.61 -48.16 -33.02
CA GLU A 260 -25.70 -48.74 -32.23
C GLU A 260 -27.11 -48.10 -32.39
N ASN A 261 -27.32 -46.83 -32.83
CA ASN A 261 -28.67 -46.27 -33.08
C ASN A 261 -28.68 -45.03 -34.01
N ASN A 262 -29.80 -44.78 -34.71
CA ASN A 262 -29.95 -43.81 -35.81
C ASN A 262 -30.57 -42.44 -35.44
N GLU A 263 -30.81 -42.12 -34.17
CA GLU A 263 -31.53 -40.89 -33.75
C GLU A 263 -30.61 -39.70 -33.32
N GLU A 264 -29.29 -39.85 -33.31
CA GLU A 264 -28.34 -38.84 -32.76
C GLU A 264 -27.72 -37.87 -33.80
N LEU A 265 -28.26 -37.74 -35.02
CA LEU A 265 -27.70 -36.85 -36.06
C LEU A 265 -27.65 -35.37 -35.64
N SER A 266 -28.55 -34.95 -34.74
CA SER A 266 -28.61 -33.58 -34.20
C SER A 266 -27.34 -33.16 -33.45
N ASP A 267 -26.67 -34.10 -32.78
CA ASP A 267 -25.50 -33.81 -31.93
C ASP A 267 -24.23 -33.60 -32.78
N ILE A 268 -24.13 -34.22 -33.95
CA ILE A 268 -23.04 -33.94 -34.90
C ILE A 268 -23.23 -32.56 -35.52
N GLU A 269 -24.45 -32.26 -35.95
CA GLU A 269 -24.77 -30.98 -36.58
C GLU A 269 -24.45 -29.84 -35.61
N GLU A 270 -24.78 -30.01 -34.32
CA GLU A 270 -24.36 -29.08 -33.26
C GLU A 270 -22.82 -28.99 -33.13
N GLY A 271 -22.10 -30.10 -33.10
CA GLY A 271 -20.63 -30.10 -33.02
C GLY A 271 -19.95 -29.46 -34.24
N ILE A 272 -20.52 -29.61 -35.44
CA ILE A 272 -20.05 -28.97 -36.67
C ILE A 272 -20.35 -27.47 -36.64
N LEU A 273 -21.56 -27.07 -36.22
CA LEU A 273 -21.94 -25.66 -36.06
C LEU A 273 -21.06 -24.93 -35.03
N GLU A 274 -20.70 -25.59 -33.92
CA GLU A 274 -19.75 -25.06 -32.94
C GLU A 274 -18.37 -24.81 -33.57
N LEU A 275 -17.85 -25.76 -34.35
CA LEU A 275 -16.58 -25.61 -35.07
C LEU A 275 -16.62 -24.50 -36.13
N GLU A 276 -17.71 -24.38 -36.88
CA GLU A 276 -17.91 -23.29 -37.85
C GLU A 276 -17.96 -21.93 -37.17
N HIS A 277 -18.64 -21.82 -36.03
CA HIS A 277 -18.69 -20.59 -35.24
C HIS A 277 -17.30 -20.23 -34.72
N ILE A 278 -16.53 -21.19 -34.20
CA ILE A 278 -15.15 -20.98 -33.76
C ILE A 278 -14.27 -20.53 -34.95
N SER A 279 -14.39 -21.17 -36.11
CA SER A 279 -13.68 -20.79 -37.35
C SER A 279 -13.97 -19.35 -37.75
N LYS A 280 -15.24 -18.94 -37.74
CA LYS A 280 -15.67 -17.56 -38.05
C LYS A 280 -15.10 -16.54 -37.06
N CYS A 281 -14.86 -16.92 -35.81
CA CYS A 281 -14.21 -16.04 -34.83
C CYS A 281 -12.75 -15.72 -35.21
N PHE A 282 -12.05 -16.62 -35.91
CA PHE A 282 -10.70 -16.36 -36.42
C PHE A 282 -10.71 -15.30 -37.54
N ASP A 283 -11.63 -15.41 -38.49
CA ASP A 283 -11.74 -14.47 -39.64
C ASP A 283 -12.01 -13.01 -39.22
N ILE A 284 -12.70 -12.81 -38.09
CA ILE A 284 -13.02 -11.47 -37.55
C ILE A 284 -11.81 -10.85 -36.83
N GLY A 285 -10.91 -11.69 -36.29
CA GLY A 285 -9.69 -11.26 -35.60
C GLY A 285 -8.66 -10.62 -36.53
N ASP A 286 -8.46 -11.18 -37.71
CA ASP A 286 -7.45 -10.73 -38.68
C ASP A 286 -7.79 -9.38 -39.31
N ARG A 287 -9.08 -9.09 -39.52
CA ARG A 287 -9.53 -7.79 -40.06
C ARG A 287 -9.35 -6.63 -39.09
N LYS A 288 -9.27 -6.89 -37.77
CA LYS A 288 -9.10 -5.83 -36.75
C LYS A 288 -7.63 -5.47 -36.51
N LYS A 289 -6.67 -6.38 -36.71
CA LYS A 289 -5.24 -6.10 -36.48
C LYS A 289 -4.55 -5.37 -37.65
N GLY A 290 -5.11 -5.38 -38.85
CA GLY A 290 -4.54 -4.71 -40.03
C GLY A 290 -4.58 -3.17 -40.05
N LYS A 291 -5.17 -2.49 -39.04
CA LYS A 291 -5.36 -1.02 -39.04
C LYS A 291 -4.44 -0.23 -38.10
N ARG A 292 -3.44 -0.86 -37.47
CA ARG A 292 -2.44 -0.17 -36.64
C ARG A 292 -1.01 -0.47 -37.10
N SER A 293 -0.67 -0.05 -38.31
CA SER A 293 0.72 -0.01 -38.78
C SER A 293 0.91 1.06 -39.85
N GLU A 294 0.70 2.32 -39.47
CA GLU A 294 1.42 3.44 -40.08
C GLU A 294 2.04 4.25 -38.95
N CYS A 295 3.25 3.85 -38.56
CA CYS A 295 4.16 4.72 -37.82
C CYS A 295 5.22 5.19 -38.83
N GLY A 296 5.33 6.51 -38.99
CA GLY A 296 5.92 7.16 -40.14
C GLY A 296 7.33 6.75 -40.50
N HIS A 297 7.54 6.54 -41.80
CA HIS A 297 8.85 6.72 -42.42
C HIS A 297 9.36 8.14 -42.16
N VAL A 298 10.34 8.29 -41.28
CA VAL A 298 11.25 9.42 -41.34
C VAL A 298 12.48 8.97 -42.12
N ASN A 299 12.48 9.32 -43.40
CA ASN A 299 13.65 9.38 -44.25
C ASN A 299 14.69 10.31 -43.62
N LYS A 300 15.85 9.80 -43.19
CA LYS A 300 17.09 10.58 -43.11
C LYS A 300 18.27 9.71 -43.55
N LYS A 301 18.81 10.08 -44.72
CA LYS A 301 20.11 9.67 -45.21
C LYS A 301 21.17 10.09 -44.17
N ASN A 302 21.69 9.13 -43.42
CA ASN A 302 22.95 9.32 -42.70
C ASN A 302 24.07 8.81 -43.60
N SER A 303 24.70 9.73 -44.33
CA SER A 303 26.00 9.50 -44.95
C SER A 303 27.02 9.27 -43.82
N VAL A 304 27.54 8.06 -43.72
CA VAL A 304 28.69 7.73 -42.89
C VAL A 304 29.93 8.42 -43.48
N PRO A 305 30.65 9.30 -42.75
CA PRO A 305 31.98 9.70 -43.16
C PRO A 305 32.93 8.53 -42.92
N LYS A 306 33.65 8.11 -43.97
CA LYS A 306 34.72 7.10 -43.89
C LYS A 306 35.81 7.58 -42.91
N PRO A 307 36.42 6.68 -42.12
CA PRO A 307 37.57 7.04 -41.31
C PRO A 307 38.76 7.34 -42.22
N ILE A 308 39.39 8.49 -41.94
CA ILE A 308 40.65 8.94 -42.52
C ILE A 308 41.73 7.92 -42.14
N ARG A 309 42.38 7.32 -43.14
CA ARG A 309 43.59 6.52 -42.95
C ARG A 309 44.70 7.46 -42.45
N ALA A 310 45.05 7.34 -41.17
CA ALA A 310 46.31 7.85 -40.68
C ALA A 310 47.43 6.98 -41.26
N SER A 311 48.23 7.60 -42.11
CA SER A 311 49.47 7.08 -42.66
C SER A 311 50.44 6.71 -41.53
N GLU A 312 50.77 5.42 -41.41
CA GLU A 312 52.02 5.01 -40.78
C GLU A 312 53.20 5.46 -41.67
N ARG A 313 53.77 6.62 -41.34
CA ARG A 313 55.20 6.83 -41.56
C ARG A 313 55.91 6.29 -40.31
N ARG A 314 56.28 5.02 -40.35
CA ARG A 314 57.40 4.52 -39.55
C ARG A 314 58.53 4.18 -40.51
N GLY A 315 59.66 4.84 -40.27
CA GLY A 315 60.86 4.75 -41.08
C GLY A 315 61.39 3.32 -41.13
N VAL A 316 61.94 3.01 -42.30
CA VAL A 316 62.86 1.89 -42.51
C VAL A 316 64.17 2.53 -42.93
N LEU A 317 65.19 2.31 -42.09
CA LEU A 317 66.64 2.35 -42.31
C LEU A 317 67.23 3.58 -43.01
#